data_AF-A0A4Q3I2Y5-F1
#
_entry.id   AF-A0A4Q3I2Y5-F1
#
_cell.length_a   1.000
_cell.length_b   1.000
_cell.length_c   1.000
_cell.angle_alpha   90.00
_cell.angle_beta   90.00
_cell.angle_gamma   90.00
#
_symmetry.space_group_name_H-M   'P 1'
#
loop_
_entity.id
_entity.type
_entity.pdbx_description
1 polymer ?
#
loop_
_entity_poly.entity_id
_entity_poly.type
_entity_poly.pdbx_seq_one_letter_code
_entity_poly.pdbx_strand_id
1 'polypeptide(L)'
;MMRSRDRHNLLRSLVAGVFLAAAGNAVASEDLEPYKMIRSLQYLQDAIVAGDHSANEMQRFLLKTLDQRLRTASPDVFKDPRNVDAVFVFAMSGGNPQTLDFLAARDVDGEFDGRLARVLRRYFQGQGLTAVAAFEGLVKEYGTSPVGPYLALVAGNITANADPAKAIGYFDQVRLLAPGTNLEEAALRRSLAVILPTEPGRGFDLAAKYVRRFLYSPYASQFIDMFVQLATDDDGKGDRSRSPCSRATRIWLALRH
;
A
#
# COMPACT_ATOMS: atom_id res chain seq x y z
N MET A 1 -12.73 80.01 -6.80
CA MET A 1 -11.60 80.79 -6.25
C MET A 1 -11.39 80.39 -4.80
N MET A 2 -10.14 80.20 -4.42
CA MET A 2 -9.62 79.47 -3.26
C MET A 2 -9.56 80.34 -2.00
N ARG A 3 -9.97 79.83 -0.81
CA ARG A 3 -9.13 79.79 0.42
C ARG A 3 -9.89 79.35 1.70
N SER A 4 -9.52 78.15 2.15
CA SER A 4 -9.19 77.67 3.50
C SER A 4 -9.44 78.58 4.73
N ARG A 5 -10.05 77.99 5.77
CA ARG A 5 -9.60 77.98 7.19
C ARG A 5 -10.43 76.95 7.97
N ASP A 6 -9.82 75.83 8.35
CA ASP A 6 -9.30 75.52 9.71
C ASP A 6 -10.42 75.13 10.70
N ARG A 7 -10.59 73.82 11.00
CA ARG A 7 -9.93 73.03 12.07
C ARG A 7 -10.72 73.06 13.37
N HIS A 8 -11.25 71.90 13.79
CA HIS A 8 -11.20 71.32 15.16
C HIS A 8 -11.93 69.95 15.11
N ASN A 9 -11.17 68.87 15.18
CA ASN A 9 -11.03 67.96 16.34
C ASN A 9 -12.30 67.13 16.61
N LEU A 10 -12.19 65.79 16.55
CA LEU A 10 -12.35 64.87 17.69
C LEU A 10 -12.45 63.39 17.24
N LEU A 11 -11.59 62.56 17.87
CA LEU A 11 -11.59 61.10 18.06
C LEU A 11 -11.65 60.20 16.80
N ARG A 12 -10.58 59.50 16.36
CA ARG A 12 -9.68 58.51 17.02
C ARG A 12 -10.40 57.38 17.77
N SER A 13 -10.54 56.24 17.09
CA SER A 13 -10.41 54.89 17.69
C SER A 13 -9.99 53.92 16.58
N LEU A 14 -8.69 53.66 16.50
CA LEU A 14 -8.08 52.70 15.58
C LEU A 14 -7.88 51.41 16.38
N VAL A 15 -8.73 50.41 16.15
CA VAL A 15 -8.54 49.07 16.72
C VAL A 15 -7.49 48.36 15.88
N ALA A 16 -6.24 48.42 16.33
CA ALA A 16 -5.18 47.57 15.82
C ALA A 16 -5.33 46.18 16.46
N GLY A 17 -6.09 45.31 15.79
CA GLY A 17 -6.08 43.88 16.10
C GLY A 17 -4.73 43.30 15.70
N VAL A 18 -3.86 43.05 16.68
CA VAL A 18 -2.67 42.24 16.49
C VAL A 18 -3.15 40.79 16.31
N PHE A 19 -3.33 40.38 15.06
CA PHE A 19 -3.34 38.96 14.73
C PHE A 19 -1.90 38.45 14.89
N LEU A 20 -1.59 37.84 16.05
CA LEU A 20 -0.53 36.85 16.12
C LEU A 20 -0.97 35.70 15.19
N ALA A 21 -0.56 35.77 13.93
CA ALA A 21 -0.43 34.56 13.12
C ALA A 21 0.66 33.74 13.81
N ALA A 22 0.22 32.80 14.66
CA ALA A 22 1.06 31.68 15.04
C ALA A 22 1.47 31.03 13.73
N ALA A 23 2.71 31.29 13.31
CA ALA A 23 3.41 30.41 12.40
C ALA A 23 3.45 29.06 13.13
N GLY A 24 2.47 28.21 12.83
CA GLY A 24 2.55 26.80 13.14
C GLY A 24 3.77 26.30 12.39
N ASN A 25 4.91 26.29 13.07
CA ASN A 25 6.06 25.52 12.63
C ASN A 25 5.52 24.11 12.43
N ALA A 26 5.46 23.68 11.17
CA ALA A 26 5.34 22.28 10.82
C ALA A 26 6.45 21.58 11.61
N VAL A 27 6.06 20.87 12.68
CA VAL A 27 7.00 20.12 13.51
C VAL A 27 7.73 19.17 12.57
N ALA A 28 9.01 19.48 12.41
CA ALA A 28 10.04 18.87 11.60
C ALA A 28 9.71 17.47 11.06
N SER A 29 9.55 17.36 9.74
CA SER A 29 9.72 16.08 9.04
C SER A 29 11.16 15.55 9.15
N GLU A 30 12.13 16.40 9.52
CA GLU A 30 13.53 16.02 9.69
C GLU A 30 13.76 15.14 10.94
N ASP A 31 12.96 15.32 12.00
CA ASP A 31 13.07 14.56 13.26
C ASP A 31 12.21 13.28 13.30
N LEU A 32 11.37 13.04 12.29
CA LEU A 32 10.58 11.82 12.28
C LEU A 32 11.42 10.60 11.87
N GLU A 33 11.43 9.59 12.73
CA GLU A 33 12.01 8.29 12.43
C GLU A 33 11.35 7.66 11.18
N PRO A 34 12.11 7.13 10.22
CA PRO A 34 11.59 6.50 9.00
C PRO A 34 10.45 5.51 9.23
N TYR A 35 10.53 4.66 10.25
CA TYR A 35 9.45 3.69 10.54
C TYR A 35 8.12 4.37 10.89
N LYS A 36 8.13 5.58 11.48
CA LYS A 36 6.90 6.32 11.78
C LYS A 36 6.26 6.85 10.51
N MET A 37 7.07 7.34 9.57
CA MET A 37 6.60 7.79 8.26
C MET A 37 6.02 6.63 7.44
N ILE A 38 6.62 5.44 7.53
CA ILE A 38 6.05 4.23 6.90
C ILE A 38 4.67 3.89 7.46
N ARG A 39 4.47 3.97 8.78
CA ARG A 39 3.13 3.74 9.36
C ARG A 39 2.10 4.76 8.87
N SER A 40 2.49 6.02 8.74
CA SER A 40 1.62 7.04 8.14
C SER A 40 1.30 6.72 6.67
N LEU A 41 2.27 6.21 5.91
CA LEU A 41 2.06 5.78 4.53
C LEU A 41 1.09 4.61 4.44
N GLN A 42 1.26 3.60 5.30
CA GLN A 42 0.37 2.45 5.40
C GLN A 42 -1.06 2.89 5.71
N TYR A 43 -1.24 3.78 6.69
CA TYR A 43 -2.56 4.33 7.02
C TYR A 43 -3.23 5.01 5.81
N LEU A 44 -2.48 5.81 5.05
CA LEU A 44 -3.01 6.46 3.84
C LEU A 44 -3.37 5.44 2.76
N GLN A 45 -2.53 4.43 2.55
CA GLN A 45 -2.80 3.36 1.58
C GLN A 45 -4.05 2.55 1.94
N ASP A 46 -4.23 2.26 3.22
CA ASP A 46 -5.39 1.54 3.75
C ASP A 46 -6.67 2.39 3.61
N ALA A 47 -6.59 3.69 3.89
CA ALA A 47 -7.69 4.64 3.67
C ALA A 47 -8.09 4.72 2.18
N ILE A 48 -7.12 4.71 1.27
CA ILE A 48 -7.38 4.75 -0.17
C ILE A 48 -8.14 3.51 -0.64
N VAL A 49 -7.74 2.30 -0.23
CA VAL A 49 -8.48 1.09 -0.60
C VAL A 49 -9.83 0.96 0.09
N ALA A 50 -10.04 1.70 1.19
CA ALA A 50 -11.35 1.85 1.84
C ALA A 50 -12.25 2.91 1.16
N GLY A 51 -11.75 3.67 0.19
CA GLY A 51 -12.52 4.64 -0.61
C GLY A 51 -12.21 6.11 -0.34
N ASP A 52 -11.26 6.44 0.54
CA ASP A 52 -10.79 7.82 0.71
C ASP A 52 -9.83 8.20 -0.41
N HIS A 53 -10.40 8.60 -1.55
CA HIS A 53 -9.61 9.03 -2.70
C HIS A 53 -8.84 10.35 -2.46
N SER A 54 -9.21 11.14 -1.44
CA SER A 54 -8.51 12.40 -1.13
C SER A 54 -7.10 12.14 -0.57
N ALA A 55 -6.88 10.97 0.03
CA ALA A 55 -5.59 10.56 0.57
C ALA A 55 -4.52 10.27 -0.52
N ASN A 56 -4.88 10.17 -1.80
CA ASN A 56 -3.94 9.90 -2.89
C ASN A 56 -2.83 10.96 -3.04
N GLU A 57 -3.18 12.24 -2.92
CA GLU A 57 -2.20 13.33 -2.99
C GLU A 57 -1.22 13.27 -1.82
N MET A 58 -1.74 13.02 -0.62
CA MET A 58 -0.94 12.87 0.59
C MET A 58 -0.02 11.63 0.52
N GLN A 59 -0.48 10.51 -0.04
CA GLN A 59 0.35 9.33 -0.27
C GLN A 59 1.56 9.66 -1.15
N ARG A 60 1.34 10.34 -2.29
CA ARG A 60 2.43 10.72 -3.20
C ARG A 60 3.40 11.68 -2.54
N PHE A 61 2.89 12.66 -1.80
CA PHE A 61 3.71 13.57 -1.03
C PHE A 61 4.57 12.82 -0.01
N LEU A 62 3.97 11.93 0.79
CA LEU A 62 4.67 11.20 1.82
C LEU A 62 5.72 10.23 1.25
N LEU A 63 5.44 9.58 0.12
CA LEU A 63 6.45 8.77 -0.59
C LEU A 63 7.68 9.60 -0.96
N LYS A 64 7.47 10.81 -1.51
CA LYS A 64 8.56 11.72 -1.88
C LYS A 64 9.34 12.22 -0.66
N THR A 65 8.64 12.63 0.39
CA THR A 65 9.26 13.13 1.62
C THR A 65 10.05 12.01 2.33
N LEU A 66 9.51 10.80 2.36
CA LEU A 66 10.20 9.63 2.90
C LEU A 66 11.44 9.27 2.08
N ASP A 67 11.37 9.32 0.75
CA ASP A 67 12.53 9.11 -0.12
C ASP A 67 13.69 10.05 0.23
N GLN A 68 13.38 11.34 0.35
CA GLN A 68 14.35 12.35 0.75
C GLN A 68 14.91 12.07 2.15
N ARG A 69 14.04 11.82 3.13
CA ARG A 69 14.43 11.55 4.52
C ARG A 69 15.35 10.34 4.65
N LEU A 70 15.08 9.28 3.89
CA LEU A 70 15.91 8.07 3.87
C LEU A 70 17.29 8.37 3.28
N ARG A 71 17.36 9.10 2.17
CA ARG A 71 18.62 9.41 1.48
C ARG A 71 19.52 10.40 2.24
N THR A 72 18.94 11.27 3.06
CA THR A 72 19.69 12.25 3.85
C THR A 72 19.88 11.85 5.31
N ALA A 73 19.38 10.67 5.71
CA ALA A 73 19.55 10.15 7.06
C ALA A 73 21.03 9.92 7.41
N SER A 74 21.42 10.22 8.64
CA SER A 74 22.69 9.71 9.20
C SER A 74 22.67 8.18 9.22
N PRO A 75 23.80 7.49 8.96
CA PRO A 75 23.90 6.03 9.10
C PRO A 75 23.42 5.52 10.46
N ASP A 76 23.62 6.29 11.54
CA ASP A 76 23.18 5.93 12.89
C ASP A 76 21.66 5.69 13.01
N VAL A 77 20.85 6.29 12.14
CA VAL A 77 19.39 6.08 12.11
C VAL A 77 19.06 4.61 11.81
N PHE A 78 19.90 3.93 11.04
CA PHE A 78 19.68 2.54 10.62
C PHE A 78 20.20 1.51 11.62
N LYS A 79 20.84 1.93 12.72
CA LYS A 79 21.12 1.05 13.87
C LYS A 79 19.84 0.62 14.60
N ASP A 80 18.74 1.34 14.39
CA ASP A 80 17.41 0.86 14.78
C ASP A 80 16.87 -0.07 13.68
N PRO A 81 16.68 -1.38 13.95
CA PRO A 81 16.23 -2.33 12.94
C PRO A 81 14.84 -1.98 12.38
N ARG A 82 14.02 -1.21 13.10
CA ARG A 82 12.72 -0.74 12.59
C ARG A 82 12.87 0.21 11.41
N ASN A 83 13.96 0.98 11.37
CA ASN A 83 14.26 1.86 10.26
C ASN A 83 14.84 1.10 9.06
N VAL A 84 15.55 0.00 9.30
CA VAL A 84 15.95 -0.94 8.24
C VAL A 84 14.72 -1.59 7.61
N ASP A 85 13.80 -2.12 8.43
CA ASP A 85 12.52 -2.66 7.96
C ASP A 85 11.71 -1.61 7.17
N ALA A 86 11.72 -0.36 7.62
CA ALA A 86 11.05 0.75 6.94
C ALA A 86 11.58 0.96 5.51
N VAL A 87 12.88 0.77 5.27
CA VAL A 87 13.46 0.86 3.91
C VAL A 87 12.97 -0.27 3.02
N PHE A 88 12.94 -1.51 3.53
CA PHE A 88 12.42 -2.64 2.76
C PHE A 88 10.93 -2.50 2.45
N VAL A 89 10.13 -2.08 3.43
CA VAL A 89 8.71 -1.78 3.25
C VAL A 89 8.53 -0.63 2.26
N PHE A 90 9.30 0.45 2.36
CA PHE A 90 9.26 1.57 1.43
C PHE A 90 9.45 1.11 -0.01
N ALA A 91 10.51 0.33 -0.27
CA ALA A 91 10.84 -0.16 -1.59
C ALA A 91 9.69 -1.00 -2.19
N MET A 92 9.04 -1.86 -1.39
CA MET A 92 7.94 -2.71 -1.85
C MET A 92 6.58 -1.98 -1.91
N SER A 93 6.42 -0.85 -1.23
CA SER A 93 5.16 -0.09 -1.15
C SER A 93 4.98 0.95 -2.27
N GLY A 94 5.81 0.90 -3.31
CA GLY A 94 5.82 1.89 -4.39
C GLY A 94 6.79 3.06 -4.17
N GLY A 95 7.72 2.93 -3.22
CA GLY A 95 8.85 3.83 -3.08
C GLY A 95 9.86 3.72 -4.22
N ASN A 96 10.83 4.62 -4.22
CA ASN A 96 11.91 4.67 -5.20
C ASN A 96 12.90 3.51 -4.98
N PRO A 97 12.99 2.50 -5.87
CA PRO A 97 13.80 1.31 -5.61
C PRO A 97 15.31 1.61 -5.56
N GLN A 98 15.76 2.69 -6.21
CA GLN A 98 17.15 3.15 -6.16
C GLN A 98 17.58 3.57 -4.75
N THR A 99 16.64 3.86 -3.86
CA THR A 99 16.95 4.26 -2.47
C THR A 99 17.44 3.09 -1.63
N LEU A 100 16.88 1.90 -1.84
CA LEU A 100 17.40 0.68 -1.22
C LEU A 100 18.84 0.40 -1.68
N ASP A 101 19.11 0.54 -2.98
CA ASP A 101 20.46 0.34 -3.52
C ASP A 101 21.46 1.39 -3.01
N PHE A 102 21.02 2.65 -2.91
CA PHE A 102 21.83 3.74 -2.38
C PHE A 102 22.26 3.49 -0.93
N LEU A 103 21.33 3.04 -0.09
CA LEU A 103 21.55 2.76 1.33
C LEU A 103 22.37 1.48 1.53
N ALA A 104 21.99 0.38 0.88
CA ALA A 104 22.71 -0.89 0.98
C ALA A 104 24.17 -0.80 0.49
N ALA A 105 24.46 0.08 -0.49
CA ALA A 105 25.83 0.32 -0.95
C ALA A 105 26.69 1.12 0.04
N ARG A 106 26.07 1.78 1.03
CA ARG A 106 26.72 2.60 2.06
C ARG A 106 26.66 1.97 3.45
N ASP A 107 26.11 0.78 3.54
CA ASP A 107 25.99 0.03 4.78
C ASP A 107 27.34 -0.62 5.13
N VAL A 108 28.13 0.08 5.93
CA VAL A 108 29.44 -0.40 6.40
C VAL A 108 29.30 -1.30 7.61
N ASP A 109 28.29 -1.05 8.45
CA ASP A 109 28.07 -1.75 9.72
C ASP A 109 27.26 -3.06 9.54
N GLY A 110 26.66 -3.27 8.37
CA GLY A 110 25.97 -4.51 8.01
C GLY A 110 24.55 -4.60 8.57
N GLU A 111 23.88 -3.45 8.72
CA GLU A 111 22.51 -3.35 9.25
C GLU A 111 21.48 -3.93 8.27
N PHE A 112 21.74 -3.89 6.97
CA PHE A 112 20.85 -4.38 5.93
C PHE A 112 21.13 -5.85 5.58
N ASP A 113 20.08 -6.69 5.57
CA ASP A 113 20.22 -8.02 4.98
C ASP A 113 20.47 -7.92 3.47
N GLY A 114 21.74 -8.11 3.09
CA GLY A 114 22.17 -8.07 1.70
C GLY A 114 21.52 -9.15 0.82
N ARG A 115 21.01 -10.26 1.38
CA ARG A 115 20.23 -11.25 0.62
C ARG A 115 18.90 -10.64 0.20
N LEU A 116 18.17 -10.06 1.14
CA LEU A 116 16.88 -9.41 0.86
C LEU A 116 17.04 -8.24 -0.12
N ALA A 117 18.04 -7.37 0.10
CA ALA A 117 18.31 -6.25 -0.80
C ALA A 117 18.59 -6.71 -2.25
N ARG A 118 19.43 -7.74 -2.44
CA ARG A 118 19.72 -8.31 -3.77
C ARG A 118 18.48 -8.90 -4.45
N VAL A 119 17.66 -9.61 -3.68
CA VAL A 119 16.48 -10.30 -4.18
C VAL A 119 15.41 -9.27 -4.61
N LEU A 120 15.20 -8.22 -3.82
CA LEU A 120 14.32 -7.11 -4.18
C LEU A 120 14.82 -6.33 -5.41
N ARG A 121 16.14 -6.08 -5.52
CA ARG A 121 16.73 -5.46 -6.72
C ARG A 121 16.42 -6.26 -7.99
N ARG A 122 16.61 -7.58 -7.95
CA ARG A 122 16.27 -8.45 -9.10
C ARG A 122 14.80 -8.35 -9.46
N TYR A 123 13.91 -8.31 -8.47
CA TYR A 123 12.48 -8.12 -8.70
C TYR A 123 12.17 -6.78 -9.39
N PHE A 124 12.72 -5.66 -8.88
CA PHE A 124 12.50 -4.33 -9.50
C PHE A 124 13.12 -4.19 -10.90
N GLN A 125 14.11 -5.02 -11.24
CA GLN A 125 14.70 -5.11 -12.58
C GLN A 125 13.93 -6.07 -13.52
N GLY A 126 12.79 -6.62 -13.08
CA GLY A 126 12.00 -7.58 -13.87
C GLY A 126 12.59 -9.00 -13.92
N GLN A 127 13.61 -9.29 -13.10
CA GLN A 127 14.30 -10.58 -13.06
C GLN A 127 13.83 -11.49 -11.91
N GLY A 128 12.64 -11.21 -11.34
CA GLY A 128 12.13 -11.90 -10.15
C GLY A 128 12.07 -13.43 -10.27
N LEU A 129 11.74 -13.97 -11.46
CA LEU A 129 11.67 -15.42 -11.70
C LEU A 129 13.02 -16.13 -11.48
N THR A 130 14.14 -15.46 -11.73
CA THR A 130 15.48 -16.02 -11.51
C THR A 130 15.84 -16.13 -10.02
N ALA A 131 15.06 -15.47 -9.14
CA ALA A 131 15.30 -15.38 -7.72
C ALA A 131 14.25 -16.11 -6.87
N VAL A 132 13.36 -16.91 -7.46
CA VAL A 132 12.24 -17.56 -6.75
C VAL A 132 12.71 -18.29 -5.51
N ALA A 133 13.67 -19.24 -5.62
CA ALA A 133 14.15 -20.02 -4.48
C ALA A 133 14.70 -19.14 -3.33
N ALA A 134 15.35 -18.01 -3.67
CA ALA A 134 15.83 -17.07 -2.68
C ALA A 134 14.69 -16.31 -2.00
N PHE A 135 13.66 -15.92 -2.76
CA PHE A 135 12.43 -15.35 -2.21
C PHE A 135 11.74 -16.34 -1.26
N GLU A 136 11.64 -17.63 -1.58
CA GLU A 136 10.95 -18.60 -0.71
C GLU A 136 11.62 -18.72 0.67
N GLY A 137 12.95 -18.81 0.68
CA GLY A 137 13.72 -18.84 1.92
C GLY A 137 13.51 -17.58 2.77
N LEU A 138 13.54 -16.41 2.12
CA LEU A 138 13.35 -15.13 2.81
C LEU A 138 11.91 -14.94 3.28
N VAL A 139 10.88 -15.37 2.53
CA VAL A 139 9.47 -15.31 2.98
C VAL A 139 9.28 -16.11 4.26
N LYS A 140 9.92 -17.28 4.37
CA LYS A 140 9.89 -18.08 5.60
C LYS A 140 10.58 -17.37 6.77
N GLU A 141 11.74 -16.79 6.52
CA GLU A 141 12.56 -16.11 7.54
C GLU A 141 11.89 -14.83 8.05
N TYR A 142 11.34 -14.01 7.14
CA TYR A 142 10.67 -12.74 7.45
C TYR A 142 9.17 -12.90 7.75
N GLY A 143 8.64 -14.13 7.79
CA GLY A 143 7.20 -14.39 7.82
C GLY A 143 6.44 -13.78 9.01
N THR A 144 7.13 -13.48 10.11
CA THR A 144 6.55 -12.84 11.31
C THR A 144 7.01 -11.39 11.50
N SER A 145 7.81 -10.85 10.58
CA SER A 145 8.29 -9.46 10.68
C SER A 145 7.34 -8.49 9.98
N PRO A 146 7.47 -7.17 10.21
CA PRO A 146 6.72 -6.14 9.47
C PRO A 146 6.92 -6.19 7.95
N VAL A 147 8.03 -6.77 7.48
CA VAL A 147 8.39 -6.92 6.06
C VAL A 147 7.69 -8.13 5.43
N GLY A 148 7.35 -9.15 6.22
CA GLY A 148 6.80 -10.44 5.78
C GLY A 148 5.61 -10.34 4.82
N PRO A 149 4.55 -9.57 5.13
CA PRO A 149 3.39 -9.42 4.24
C PRO A 149 3.75 -8.86 2.86
N TYR A 150 4.66 -7.89 2.82
CA TYR A 150 5.12 -7.29 1.57
C TYR A 150 5.94 -8.28 0.75
N LEU A 151 6.82 -9.03 1.42
CA LEU A 151 7.67 -10.01 0.77
C LEU A 151 6.84 -11.18 0.21
N ALA A 152 5.85 -11.66 0.96
CA ALA A 152 4.90 -12.67 0.48
C ALA A 152 4.11 -12.14 -0.73
N LEU A 153 3.65 -10.88 -0.71
CA LEU A 153 2.95 -10.29 -1.85
C LEU A 153 3.84 -10.23 -3.10
N VAL A 154 5.12 -9.87 -2.95
CA VAL A 154 6.10 -9.89 -4.04
C VAL A 154 6.33 -11.30 -4.56
N ALA A 155 6.51 -12.29 -3.67
CA ALA A 155 6.70 -13.69 -4.05
C ALA A 155 5.48 -14.23 -4.82
N GLY A 156 4.26 -13.88 -4.39
CA GLY A 156 3.02 -14.19 -5.11
C GLY A 156 3.00 -13.60 -6.53
N ASN A 157 3.42 -12.34 -6.70
CA ASN A 157 3.48 -11.72 -8.03
C ASN A 157 4.47 -12.41 -8.97
N ILE A 158 5.63 -12.79 -8.44
CA ILE A 158 6.69 -13.45 -9.23
C ILE A 158 6.22 -14.82 -9.70
N THR A 159 5.50 -15.54 -8.83
CA THR A 159 5.10 -16.93 -9.09
C THR A 159 3.75 -17.04 -9.83
N ALA A 160 2.93 -15.99 -9.88
CA ALA A 160 1.56 -16.03 -10.42
C ALA A 160 1.41 -16.73 -11.77
N ASN A 161 2.33 -16.47 -12.72
CA ASN A 161 2.25 -17.07 -14.07
C ASN A 161 2.99 -18.42 -14.17
N ALA A 162 4.05 -18.61 -13.38
CA ALA A 162 4.91 -19.80 -13.48
C ALA A 162 4.42 -20.96 -12.61
N ASP A 163 3.84 -20.64 -11.45
CA ASP A 163 3.31 -21.57 -10.46
C ASP A 163 2.09 -20.92 -9.76
N PRO A 164 0.91 -20.95 -10.40
CA PRO A 164 -0.33 -20.39 -9.86
C PRO A 164 -0.67 -20.89 -8.45
N ALA A 165 -0.49 -22.18 -8.18
CA ALA A 165 -0.83 -22.77 -6.89
C ALA A 165 0.04 -22.19 -5.76
N LYS A 166 1.33 -22.03 -6.02
CA LYS A 166 2.26 -21.41 -5.06
C LYS A 166 1.97 -19.93 -4.87
N ALA A 167 1.66 -19.20 -5.94
CA ALA A 167 1.29 -17.79 -5.86
C ALA A 167 0.08 -17.57 -4.94
N ILE A 168 -0.92 -18.44 -5.06
CA ILE A 168 -2.09 -18.43 -4.18
C ILE A 168 -1.69 -18.69 -2.72
N GLY A 169 -0.79 -19.64 -2.45
CA GLY A 169 -0.26 -19.84 -1.09
C GLY A 169 0.36 -18.57 -0.49
N TYR A 170 1.12 -17.81 -1.27
CA TYR A 170 1.66 -16.54 -0.82
C TYR A 170 0.59 -15.47 -0.61
N PHE A 171 -0.39 -15.33 -1.52
CA PHE A 171 -1.48 -14.39 -1.32
C PHE A 171 -2.37 -14.78 -0.13
N ASP A 172 -2.56 -16.07 0.15
CA ASP A 172 -3.21 -16.55 1.38
C ASP A 172 -2.44 -16.07 2.62
N GLN A 173 -1.11 -16.19 2.63
CA GLN A 173 -0.27 -15.70 3.70
C GLN A 173 -0.39 -14.18 3.90
N VAL A 174 -0.41 -13.38 2.82
CA VAL A 174 -0.63 -11.93 2.92
C VAL A 174 -1.93 -11.61 3.64
N ARG A 175 -3.02 -12.30 3.29
CA ARG A 175 -4.35 -12.07 3.88
C ARG A 175 -4.43 -12.48 5.34
N LEU A 176 -3.63 -13.46 5.75
CA LEU A 176 -3.50 -13.83 7.16
C LEU A 176 -2.70 -12.80 7.96
N LEU A 177 -1.63 -12.25 7.38
CA LEU A 177 -0.71 -11.37 8.10
C LEU A 177 -1.13 -9.90 8.10
N ALA A 178 -1.86 -9.44 7.09
CA ALA A 178 -2.24 -8.03 6.94
C ALA A 178 -3.73 -7.83 6.57
N PRO A 179 -4.69 -8.41 7.33
CA PRO A 179 -6.10 -8.23 7.05
C PRO A 179 -6.54 -6.77 7.24
N GLY A 180 -7.47 -6.30 6.42
CA GLY A 180 -7.99 -4.94 6.46
C GLY A 180 -7.13 -3.91 5.72
N THR A 181 -6.00 -4.32 5.16
CA THR A 181 -5.02 -3.40 4.58
C THR A 181 -5.05 -3.42 3.04
N ASN A 182 -4.38 -2.45 2.43
CA ASN A 182 -4.08 -2.42 0.99
C ASN A 182 -3.38 -3.70 0.51
N LEU A 183 -2.61 -4.39 1.36
CA LEU A 183 -2.00 -5.67 1.00
C LEU A 183 -3.03 -6.78 0.86
N GLU A 184 -4.05 -6.81 1.72
CA GLU A 184 -5.16 -7.77 1.59
C GLU A 184 -5.97 -7.52 0.33
N GLU A 185 -6.27 -6.24 0.00
CA GLU A 185 -6.92 -5.85 -1.24
C GLU A 185 -6.17 -6.41 -2.45
N ALA A 186 -4.87 -6.12 -2.52
CA ALA A 186 -4.03 -6.54 -3.62
C ALA A 186 -3.95 -8.07 -3.71
N ALA A 187 -3.82 -8.76 -2.58
CA ALA A 187 -3.78 -10.21 -2.52
C ALA A 187 -5.11 -10.84 -2.97
N LEU A 188 -6.26 -10.31 -2.55
CA LEU A 188 -7.58 -10.80 -2.97
C LEU A 188 -7.79 -10.62 -4.48
N ARG A 189 -7.52 -9.42 -4.99
CA ARG A 189 -7.69 -9.11 -6.41
C ARG A 189 -6.77 -9.96 -7.28
N ARG A 190 -5.50 -10.10 -6.91
CA ARG A 190 -4.53 -10.93 -7.66
C ARG A 190 -4.83 -12.42 -7.53
N SER A 191 -5.29 -12.89 -6.37
CA SER A 191 -5.72 -14.28 -6.21
C SER A 191 -6.89 -14.60 -7.13
N LEU A 192 -7.87 -13.70 -7.25
CA LEU A 192 -9.00 -13.89 -8.15
C LEU A 192 -8.53 -14.05 -9.60
N ALA A 193 -7.63 -13.18 -10.06
CA ALA A 193 -7.04 -13.27 -11.41
C ALA A 193 -6.35 -14.61 -11.66
N VAL A 194 -5.67 -15.17 -10.65
CA VAL A 194 -4.93 -16.42 -10.76
C VAL A 194 -5.86 -17.65 -10.74
N ILE A 195 -6.92 -17.66 -9.92
CA ILE A 195 -7.78 -18.84 -9.77
C ILE A 195 -8.97 -18.89 -10.73
N LEU A 196 -9.35 -17.75 -11.32
CA LEU A 196 -10.54 -17.65 -12.18
C LEU A 196 -10.58 -18.73 -13.27
N PRO A 197 -9.47 -19.10 -13.95
CA PRO A 197 -9.50 -20.10 -15.00
C PRO A 197 -9.65 -21.56 -14.50
N THR A 198 -9.36 -21.84 -13.22
CA THR A 198 -9.16 -23.22 -12.74
C THR A 198 -10.05 -23.60 -11.55
N GLU A 199 -10.41 -22.67 -10.67
CA GLU A 199 -11.16 -22.92 -9.43
C GLU A 199 -12.29 -21.89 -9.21
N PRO A 200 -13.32 -21.83 -10.08
CA PRO A 200 -14.37 -20.81 -10.01
C PRO A 200 -15.14 -20.82 -8.67
N GLY A 201 -15.32 -21.99 -8.05
CA GLY A 201 -15.95 -22.10 -6.73
C GLY A 201 -15.20 -21.30 -5.65
N ARG A 202 -13.87 -21.45 -5.60
CA ARG A 202 -13.01 -20.66 -4.72
C ARG A 202 -13.00 -19.18 -5.14
N GLY A 203 -13.15 -18.91 -6.44
CA GLY A 203 -13.36 -17.58 -7.03
C GLY A 203 -14.46 -16.79 -6.33
N PHE A 204 -15.63 -17.41 -6.14
CA PHE A 204 -16.77 -16.74 -5.49
C PHE A 204 -16.49 -16.39 -4.03
N ASP A 205 -15.80 -17.25 -3.29
CA ASP A 205 -15.46 -16.98 -1.89
C ASP A 205 -14.46 -15.83 -1.77
N LEU A 206 -13.48 -15.76 -2.67
CA LEU A 206 -12.53 -14.64 -2.75
C LEU A 206 -13.24 -13.34 -3.14
N ALA A 207 -14.12 -13.42 -4.14
CA ALA A 207 -14.88 -12.27 -4.59
C ALA A 207 -15.78 -11.73 -3.47
N ALA A 208 -16.53 -12.58 -2.78
CA ALA A 208 -17.36 -12.17 -1.65
C ALA A 208 -16.55 -11.47 -0.55
N LYS A 209 -15.34 -11.95 -0.24
CA LYS A 209 -14.43 -11.29 0.71
C LYS A 209 -14.00 -9.90 0.22
N TYR A 210 -13.65 -9.80 -1.07
CA TYR A 210 -13.28 -8.54 -1.69
C TYR A 210 -14.41 -7.52 -1.58
N VAL A 211 -15.62 -7.87 -2.04
CA VAL A 211 -16.70 -6.89 -2.10
C VAL A 211 -17.15 -6.44 -0.72
N ARG A 212 -17.13 -7.33 0.29
CA ARG A 212 -17.48 -6.96 1.67
C ARG A 212 -16.53 -5.92 2.30
N ARG A 213 -15.31 -5.78 1.80
CA ARG A 213 -14.26 -4.99 2.47
C ARG A 213 -13.66 -3.87 1.60
N PHE A 214 -13.65 -4.05 0.28
CA PHE A 214 -12.92 -3.20 -0.65
C PHE A 214 -13.78 -2.76 -1.85
N LEU A 215 -15.10 -2.73 -1.72
CA LEU A 215 -16.02 -2.28 -2.79
C LEU A 215 -15.70 -0.86 -3.31
N TYR A 216 -15.21 0.02 -2.42
CA TYR A 216 -14.84 1.39 -2.76
C TYR A 216 -13.36 1.57 -3.11
N SER A 217 -12.61 0.48 -3.22
CA SER A 217 -11.22 0.52 -3.65
C SER A 217 -11.11 1.16 -5.03
N PRO A 218 -10.10 2.00 -5.29
CA PRO A 218 -9.84 2.51 -6.65
C PRO A 218 -9.53 1.39 -7.66
N TYR A 219 -9.24 0.18 -7.18
CA TYR A 219 -8.99 -1.00 -8.00
C TYR A 219 -10.25 -1.85 -8.25
N ALA A 220 -11.41 -1.44 -7.74
CA ALA A 220 -12.66 -2.20 -7.84
C ALA A 220 -13.07 -2.48 -9.29
N SER A 221 -12.79 -1.58 -10.25
CA SER A 221 -13.11 -1.83 -11.67
C SER A 221 -12.40 -3.06 -12.23
N GLN A 222 -11.13 -3.29 -11.88
CA GLN A 222 -10.40 -4.49 -12.30
C GLN A 222 -11.03 -5.76 -11.70
N PHE A 223 -11.53 -5.65 -10.47
CA PHE A 223 -12.25 -6.72 -9.81
C PHE A 223 -13.60 -7.00 -10.48
N ILE A 224 -14.35 -5.97 -10.88
CA ILE A 224 -15.67 -6.11 -11.50
C ILE A 224 -15.59 -6.93 -12.79
N ASP A 225 -14.59 -6.70 -13.63
CA ASP A 225 -14.41 -7.46 -14.87
C ASP A 225 -14.24 -8.96 -14.59
N MET A 226 -13.39 -9.30 -13.60
CA MET A 226 -13.19 -10.69 -13.17
C MET A 226 -14.43 -11.28 -12.50
N PHE A 227 -15.19 -10.48 -11.76
CA PHE A 227 -16.44 -10.91 -11.12
C PHE A 227 -17.53 -11.23 -12.15
N VAL A 228 -17.65 -10.40 -13.20
CA VAL A 228 -18.57 -10.65 -14.31
C VAL A 228 -18.19 -11.94 -15.02
N GLN A 229 -16.91 -12.12 -15.36
CA GLN A 229 -16.44 -13.36 -15.97
C GLN A 229 -16.75 -14.58 -15.09
N LEU A 230 -16.52 -14.49 -13.78
CA LEU A 230 -16.84 -15.56 -12.84
C LEU A 230 -18.34 -15.90 -12.83
N ALA A 231 -19.20 -14.89 -12.95
CA ALA A 231 -20.64 -15.08 -12.98
C ALA A 231 -21.15 -15.71 -14.29
N THR A 232 -20.44 -15.50 -15.41
CA THR A 232 -20.83 -16.04 -16.73
C THR A 232 -20.20 -17.40 -17.05
N ASP A 233 -19.00 -17.69 -16.55
CA ASP A 233 -18.27 -18.94 -16.86
C ASP A 233 -18.82 -20.16 -16.08
N ASP A 234 -19.57 -19.94 -14.98
CA ASP A 234 -20.19 -21.00 -14.17
C ASP A 234 -21.50 -21.57 -14.79
N ASP A 235 -21.91 -21.09 -15.97
CA ASP A 235 -23.14 -21.50 -16.67
C ASP A 235 -23.05 -22.90 -17.34
N GLY A 236 -21.95 -23.65 -17.18
CA GLY A 236 -21.70 -24.86 -17.97
C GLY A 236 -21.23 -26.15 -17.29
N LYS A 237 -20.64 -26.15 -16.09
CA LYS A 237 -19.98 -27.37 -15.53
C LYS A 237 -20.08 -27.61 -14.01
N GLY A 238 -20.80 -26.78 -13.25
CA GLY A 238 -21.05 -26.98 -11.82
C GLY A 238 -22.42 -27.58 -11.53
N ASP A 239 -22.51 -28.42 -10.49
CA ASP A 239 -23.72 -29.06 -9.96
C ASP A 239 -25.02 -28.23 -10.13
N ARG A 240 -25.97 -28.78 -10.90
CA ARG A 240 -27.27 -28.18 -11.26
C ARG A 240 -28.20 -27.93 -10.06
N SER A 241 -27.83 -28.33 -8.85
CA SER A 241 -28.59 -28.05 -7.63
C SER A 241 -28.41 -26.62 -7.08
N ARG A 242 -27.40 -25.86 -7.54
CA ARG A 242 -27.07 -24.51 -7.02
C ARG A 242 -26.64 -23.55 -8.12
N SER A 243 -27.61 -22.93 -8.78
CA SER A 243 -27.39 -22.03 -9.92
C SER A 243 -26.41 -20.89 -9.60
N PRO A 244 -25.53 -20.49 -10.56
CA PRO A 244 -24.61 -19.34 -10.45
C PRO A 244 -25.32 -18.04 -10.06
N CYS A 245 -26.51 -17.84 -10.65
CA CYS A 245 -27.41 -16.73 -10.32
C CYS A 245 -27.71 -16.68 -8.81
N SER A 246 -27.87 -17.81 -8.11
CA SER A 246 -28.14 -17.80 -6.66
C SER A 246 -26.95 -17.36 -5.80
N ARG A 247 -25.70 -17.51 -6.29
CA ARG A 247 -24.48 -17.09 -5.59
C ARG A 247 -24.15 -15.63 -5.89
N ALA A 248 -24.22 -15.23 -7.16
CA ALA A 248 -24.09 -13.83 -7.56
C ALA A 248 -25.18 -12.98 -6.90
N THR A 249 -26.45 -13.41 -6.89
CA THR A 249 -27.54 -12.72 -6.20
C THR A 249 -27.36 -12.71 -4.68
N ARG A 250 -26.75 -13.74 -4.06
CA ARG A 250 -26.39 -13.72 -2.64
C ARG A 250 -25.28 -12.74 -2.32
N ILE A 251 -24.25 -12.64 -3.16
CA ILE A 251 -23.20 -11.62 -3.04
C ILE A 251 -23.82 -10.24 -3.21
N TRP A 252 -24.68 -10.03 -4.21
CA TRP A 252 -25.38 -8.77 -4.46
C TRP A 252 -26.34 -8.38 -3.31
N LEU A 253 -27.06 -9.35 -2.73
CA LEU A 253 -27.93 -9.16 -1.56
C LEU A 253 -27.13 -8.86 -0.29
N ALA A 254 -25.97 -9.49 -0.10
CA ALA A 254 -25.07 -9.23 1.02
C ALA A 254 -24.39 -7.85 0.95
N LEU A 255 -24.51 -7.15 -0.18
CA LEU A 255 -23.98 -5.79 -0.40
C LEU A 255 -25.06 -4.70 -0.27
N ARG A 256 -26.32 -5.07 -0.02
CA ARG A 256 -27.46 -4.15 0.18
C ARG A 256 -27.70 -3.78 1.65
N HIS A 257 -26.90 -4.31 2.58
CA HIS A 257 -26.96 -4.04 4.02
C HIS A 257 -25.56 -3.73 4.55
#